data_AF-K9V1S0-F1
#
_entry.id   AF-K9V1S0-F1
#
_cell.length_a   1.000
_cell.length_b   1.000
_cell.length_c   1.000
_cell.angle_alpha   90.00
_cell.angle_beta   90.00
_cell.angle_gamma   90.00
#
_symmetry.space_group_name_H-M   'P 1'
#
loop_
_entity.id
_entity.type
_entity.pdbx_description
1 polymer ?
#
loop_
_entity_poly.entity_id
_entity_poly.type
_entity_poly.pdbx_seq_one_letter_code
_entity_poly.pdbx_strand_id
1 'polypeptide(L)'
;MPTPGNDTLFGTSGDDLIDALGGNDQIFGDDGNDTLIGNAGNDTVFGDDGEDSIDGGTGDDQLFGEDGNDRIFGRAGIDFINGDNGNDFIDGGEGNDRLFGQDGDDTIVGGAGDDSIGGTLLLDTEVGNDSLIGGDGNDTIDGSFGDDIVRGGNGNDSLLGGDGTDVINGDAGADFLSGSTGDDSLNGGTENDTLQGDLGNDFLDGGTGNDILNGGDDNDILRGGGGNDNLIGSAGSDTLTGGIGVDNFTFNASTEGIDNITDFSIVDDTIQVSAAGFGGGLTAGAITVAQFFVGSLANDASDRFIYDASIGTLYFDVDGTGSASQVAIAQLSGNPAITRNDIVVF
;
A
#
# COMPACT_ATOMS: atom_id res chain seq x y z
N MET A 1 -46.14 3.74 13.29
CA MET A 1 -46.63 3.93 11.92
C MET A 1 -45.77 5.03 11.35
N PRO A 2 -44.92 4.72 10.38
CA PRO A 2 -44.03 5.69 9.77
C PRO A 2 -44.83 6.81 9.08
N THR A 3 -44.22 7.97 9.01
CA THR A 3 -44.70 9.20 8.39
C THR A 3 -43.59 9.79 7.52
N PRO A 4 -43.90 10.73 6.60
CA PRO A 4 -42.85 11.41 5.82
C PRO A 4 -42.06 12.48 6.60
N GLY A 5 -41.88 12.31 7.91
CA GLY A 5 -41.06 13.19 8.73
C GLY A 5 -40.50 12.43 9.91
N ASN A 6 -39.59 13.05 10.67
CA ASN A 6 -38.77 12.37 11.66
C ASN A 6 -39.55 11.46 12.63
N ASP A 7 -39.25 10.18 12.56
CA ASP A 7 -39.86 9.11 13.31
C ASP A 7 -38.82 8.33 14.15
N THR A 8 -39.35 7.53 15.08
CA THR A 8 -38.56 6.52 15.79
C THR A 8 -39.33 5.21 15.67
N LEU A 9 -38.71 4.22 15.05
CA LEU A 9 -39.29 2.95 14.66
C LEU A 9 -38.52 1.82 15.35
N PHE A 10 -39.25 0.79 15.78
CA PHE A 10 -38.70 -0.36 16.48
C PHE A 10 -39.29 -1.61 15.85
N GLY A 11 -38.43 -2.59 15.57
CA GLY A 11 -38.80 -3.94 15.22
C GLY A 11 -39.27 -4.74 16.43
N THR A 12 -39.11 -6.04 16.32
CA THR A 12 -39.47 -7.07 17.27
C THR A 12 -38.39 -8.15 17.24
N SER A 13 -38.47 -9.14 18.11
CA SER A 13 -37.47 -10.22 18.18
C SER A 13 -37.54 -11.23 17.01
N GLY A 14 -37.95 -10.84 15.82
CA GLY A 14 -37.85 -11.69 14.65
C GLY A 14 -38.17 -10.93 13.38
N ASP A 15 -37.75 -11.50 12.25
CA ASP A 15 -37.65 -10.85 10.94
C ASP A 15 -38.72 -9.78 10.64
N ASP A 16 -38.30 -8.53 10.66
CA ASP A 16 -39.10 -7.34 10.46
C ASP A 16 -38.79 -6.64 9.12
N LEU A 17 -39.78 -5.90 8.63
CA LEU A 17 -39.64 -5.01 7.48
C LEU A 17 -40.06 -3.62 7.90
N ILE A 18 -39.10 -2.70 7.98
CA ILE A 18 -39.31 -1.32 8.38
C ILE A 18 -38.96 -0.40 7.20
N ASP A 19 -39.95 0.41 6.80
CA ASP A 19 -39.80 1.46 5.77
C ASP A 19 -40.14 2.79 6.43
N ALA A 20 -39.12 3.63 6.66
CA ALA A 20 -39.24 4.90 7.37
C ALA A 20 -39.80 6.04 6.51
N LEU A 21 -39.90 5.83 5.19
CA LEU A 21 -40.36 6.77 4.17
C LEU A 21 -39.47 7.99 3.93
N GLY A 22 -39.16 8.78 4.93
CA GLY A 22 -38.30 9.93 4.78
C GLY A 22 -38.58 10.96 5.85
N GLY A 23 -37.64 11.86 6.08
CA GLY A 23 -37.46 12.45 7.40
C GLY A 23 -36.05 12.11 7.87
N ASN A 24 -35.70 12.55 9.07
CA ASN A 24 -34.48 12.07 9.71
C ASN A 24 -34.93 11.13 10.82
N ASP A 25 -34.84 9.84 10.56
CA ASP A 25 -35.49 8.77 11.28
C ASP A 25 -34.49 8.01 12.15
N GLN A 26 -35.00 7.36 13.19
CA GLN A 26 -34.26 6.39 13.99
C GLN A 26 -34.94 5.03 13.88
N ILE A 27 -34.21 4.02 13.46
CA ILE A 27 -34.70 2.67 13.21
C ILE A 27 -33.87 1.68 14.05
N PHE A 28 -34.55 0.78 14.75
CA PHE A 28 -33.95 -0.30 15.53
C PHE A 28 -34.58 -1.62 15.07
N GLY A 29 -33.77 -2.61 14.69
CA GLY A 29 -34.20 -3.95 14.30
C GLY A 29 -34.68 -4.78 15.50
N ASP A 30 -33.96 -4.72 16.62
CA ASP A 30 -33.95 -5.75 17.67
C ASP A 30 -33.49 -7.13 17.09
N ASP A 31 -33.69 -8.26 17.78
CA ASP A 31 -33.26 -9.57 17.25
C ASP A 31 -34.02 -9.95 15.95
N GLY A 32 -33.37 -10.56 14.96
CA GLY A 32 -34.03 -11.09 13.77
C GLY A 32 -33.25 -10.83 12.51
N ASN A 33 -33.65 -11.42 11.38
CA ASN A 33 -33.06 -11.03 10.09
C ASN A 33 -33.95 -9.97 9.44
N ASP A 34 -33.61 -8.72 9.62
CA ASP A 34 -34.46 -7.59 9.33
C ASP A 34 -34.17 -6.95 7.98
N THR A 35 -35.14 -6.18 7.49
CA THR A 35 -34.98 -5.30 6.34
C THR A 35 -35.38 -3.89 6.74
N LEU A 36 -34.38 -3.00 6.84
CA LEU A 36 -34.48 -1.66 7.37
C LEU A 36 -34.21 -0.64 6.26
N ILE A 37 -35.15 0.27 5.99
CA ILE A 37 -35.09 1.22 4.87
C ILE A 37 -35.31 2.65 5.39
N GLY A 38 -34.29 3.50 5.32
CA GLY A 38 -34.34 4.92 5.72
C GLY A 38 -35.03 5.81 4.67
N ASN A 39 -34.68 5.61 3.40
CA ASN A 39 -35.10 6.37 2.22
C ASN A 39 -34.48 7.77 2.08
N ALA A 40 -34.99 8.79 2.75
CA ALA A 40 -34.67 10.17 2.40
C ALA A 40 -34.59 11.08 3.61
N GLY A 41 -33.42 11.65 3.83
CA GLY A 41 -33.05 12.45 4.99
C GLY A 41 -31.85 11.81 5.66
N ASN A 42 -31.49 12.32 6.84
CA ASN A 42 -30.30 11.84 7.53
C ASN A 42 -30.74 10.91 8.64
N ASP A 43 -30.68 9.61 8.37
CA ASP A 43 -31.24 8.55 9.18
C ASP A 43 -30.18 7.95 10.12
N THR A 44 -30.66 7.26 11.14
CA THR A 44 -29.81 6.42 12.01
C THR A 44 -30.47 5.05 12.14
N VAL A 45 -29.77 4.01 11.71
CA VAL A 45 -30.31 2.66 11.61
C VAL A 45 -29.40 1.69 12.36
N PHE A 46 -29.98 0.89 13.24
CA PHE A 46 -29.33 -0.19 13.98
C PHE A 46 -29.97 -1.52 13.57
N GLY A 47 -29.16 -2.47 13.08
CA GLY A 47 -29.57 -3.86 12.80
C GLY A 47 -29.85 -4.63 14.08
N ASP A 48 -28.96 -4.50 15.08
CA ASP A 48 -28.95 -5.27 16.33
C ASP A 48 -28.51 -6.74 16.08
N ASP A 49 -29.21 -7.76 16.61
CA ASP A 49 -28.79 -9.16 16.49
C ASP A 49 -29.40 -9.82 15.23
N GLY A 50 -28.61 -10.23 14.23
CA GLY A 50 -29.10 -11.04 13.12
C GLY A 50 -28.36 -10.82 11.80
N GLU A 51 -28.83 -11.45 10.71
CA GLU A 51 -28.30 -11.11 9.37
C GLU A 51 -29.25 -10.12 8.69
N ASP A 52 -28.92 -8.85 8.78
CA ASP A 52 -29.78 -7.73 8.41
C ASP A 52 -29.49 -7.18 7.01
N SER A 53 -30.50 -6.51 6.47
CA SER A 53 -30.41 -5.74 5.24
C SER A 53 -30.80 -4.30 5.52
N ILE A 54 -29.80 -3.41 5.46
CA ILE A 54 -29.95 -1.98 5.77
C ILE A 54 -29.74 -1.16 4.48
N ASP A 55 -30.67 -0.25 4.17
CA ASP A 55 -30.58 0.71 3.06
C ASP A 55 -30.85 2.13 3.60
N GLY A 56 -29.81 2.98 3.68
CA GLY A 56 -29.89 4.36 4.18
C GLY A 56 -30.71 5.23 3.24
N GLY A 57 -30.32 5.29 1.97
CA GLY A 57 -31.14 5.79 0.89
C GLY A 57 -30.63 7.09 0.29
N THR A 58 -30.94 8.24 0.86
CA THR A 58 -30.44 9.53 0.38
C THR A 58 -30.32 10.47 1.56
N GLY A 59 -29.20 11.17 1.67
CA GLY A 59 -28.89 11.98 2.85
C GLY A 59 -27.66 11.42 3.55
N ASP A 60 -27.21 12.11 4.60
CA ASP A 60 -26.00 11.69 5.32
C ASP A 60 -26.41 10.77 6.47
N ASP A 61 -26.27 9.46 6.29
CA ASP A 61 -26.82 8.43 7.16
C ASP A 61 -25.78 7.87 8.15
N GLN A 62 -26.28 7.29 9.25
CA GLN A 62 -25.49 6.51 10.21
C GLN A 62 -26.07 5.11 10.31
N LEU A 63 -25.34 4.11 9.83
CA LEU A 63 -25.80 2.73 9.70
C LEU A 63 -24.91 1.80 10.51
N PHE A 64 -25.51 0.94 11.33
CA PHE A 64 -24.83 -0.02 12.20
C PHE A 64 -25.43 -1.41 11.99
N GLY A 65 -24.61 -2.38 11.59
CA GLY A 65 -24.99 -3.80 11.48
C GLY A 65 -25.21 -4.42 12.86
N GLU A 66 -24.19 -4.29 13.71
CA GLU A 66 -24.10 -4.91 15.04
C GLU A 66 -23.70 -6.40 14.97
N ASP A 67 -24.52 -7.35 15.43
CA ASP A 67 -24.12 -8.76 15.53
C ASP A 67 -24.68 -9.56 14.35
N GLY A 68 -23.86 -9.91 13.35
CA GLY A 68 -24.20 -10.89 12.32
C GLY A 68 -23.53 -10.64 10.97
N ASN A 69 -24.06 -11.23 9.90
CA ASN A 69 -23.48 -11.05 8.56
C ASN A 69 -24.43 -10.16 7.75
N ASP A 70 -24.16 -8.88 7.77
CA ASP A 70 -25.09 -7.86 7.33
C ASP A 70 -24.84 -7.41 5.88
N ARG A 71 -25.86 -6.77 5.33
CA ARG A 71 -25.80 -6.10 4.03
C ARG A 71 -26.22 -4.66 4.20
N ILE A 72 -25.27 -3.75 4.12
CA ILE A 72 -25.48 -2.34 4.41
C ILE A 72 -25.19 -1.51 3.15
N PHE A 73 -26.15 -0.68 2.75
CA PHE A 73 -26.04 0.24 1.61
C PHE A 73 -26.26 1.68 2.07
N GLY A 74 -25.24 2.53 1.97
CA GLY A 74 -25.34 3.98 2.26
C GLY A 74 -26.17 4.72 1.22
N ARG A 75 -25.83 4.46 -0.06
CA ARG A 75 -26.42 5.00 -1.30
C ARG A 75 -25.89 6.37 -1.68
N ALA A 76 -26.46 7.46 -1.18
CA ALA A 76 -26.14 8.78 -1.70
C ALA A 76 -26.15 9.79 -0.58
N GLY A 77 -25.02 10.44 -0.35
CA GLY A 77 -24.82 11.34 0.78
C GLY A 77 -23.43 11.14 1.34
N ILE A 78 -23.13 11.68 2.52
CA ILE A 78 -21.90 11.35 3.23
C ILE A 78 -22.25 10.43 4.38
N ASP A 79 -22.01 9.14 4.20
CA ASP A 79 -22.48 8.11 5.10
C ASP A 79 -21.41 7.68 6.09
N PHE A 80 -21.88 7.25 7.26
CA PHE A 80 -21.08 6.55 8.26
C PHE A 80 -21.66 5.15 8.41
N ILE A 81 -20.87 4.13 8.12
CA ILE A 81 -21.31 2.73 8.15
C ILE A 81 -20.35 1.91 9.01
N ASN A 82 -20.90 1.12 9.92
CA ASN A 82 -20.17 0.19 10.77
C ASN A 82 -20.83 -1.20 10.69
N GLY A 83 -20.08 -2.21 10.27
CA GLY A 83 -20.52 -3.61 10.25
C GLY A 83 -20.63 -4.20 11.67
N ASP A 84 -19.59 -3.98 12.49
CA ASP A 84 -19.41 -4.56 13.82
C ASP A 84 -19.02 -6.05 13.76
N ASN A 85 -19.78 -6.99 14.32
CA ASN A 85 -19.34 -8.38 14.42
C ASN A 85 -19.92 -9.22 13.29
N GLY A 86 -19.06 -9.86 12.50
CA GLY A 86 -19.41 -10.87 11.52
C GLY A 86 -18.86 -10.51 10.16
N ASN A 87 -19.26 -11.27 9.14
CA ASN A 87 -18.73 -11.10 7.79
C ASN A 87 -19.71 -10.28 6.96
N ASP A 88 -19.46 -8.99 6.90
CA ASP A 88 -20.37 -7.99 6.37
C ASP A 88 -20.12 -7.66 4.91
N PHE A 89 -21.17 -7.17 4.28
CA PHE A 89 -21.10 -6.53 2.98
C PHE A 89 -21.55 -5.07 3.11
N ILE A 90 -20.64 -4.14 2.83
CA ILE A 90 -20.86 -2.70 2.92
C ILE A 90 -20.63 -2.05 1.55
N ASP A 91 -21.57 -1.21 1.12
CA ASP A 91 -21.51 -0.40 -0.10
C ASP A 91 -21.88 1.06 0.25
N GLY A 92 -20.89 1.95 0.27
CA GLY A 92 -21.05 3.38 0.61
C GLY A 92 -21.91 4.11 -0.41
N GLY A 93 -21.50 4.07 -1.69
CA GLY A 93 -22.28 4.58 -2.81
C GLY A 93 -21.73 5.89 -3.36
N GLU A 94 -22.56 6.91 -3.51
CA GLU A 94 -22.14 8.27 -3.89
C GLU A 94 -21.89 9.08 -2.63
N GLY A 95 -20.68 9.55 -2.39
CA GLY A 95 -20.37 10.14 -1.09
C GLY A 95 -18.89 10.26 -0.83
N ASN A 96 -18.55 10.96 0.25
CA ASN A 96 -17.21 10.83 0.82
C ASN A 96 -17.41 10.10 2.15
N ASP A 97 -17.48 8.78 2.09
CA ASP A 97 -18.04 7.94 3.14
C ASP A 97 -16.98 7.52 4.16
N ARG A 98 -17.46 7.03 5.31
CA ARG A 98 -16.62 6.37 6.32
C ARG A 98 -17.18 4.99 6.59
N LEU A 99 -16.41 3.96 6.24
CA LEU A 99 -16.86 2.58 6.22
C LEU A 99 -15.94 1.72 7.10
N PHE A 100 -16.53 0.99 8.03
CA PHE A 100 -15.81 0.11 8.96
C PHE A 100 -16.46 -1.27 8.93
N GLY A 101 -15.67 -2.32 8.73
CA GLY A 101 -16.11 -3.71 8.81
C GLY A 101 -16.11 -4.20 10.27
N GLN A 102 -14.96 -4.06 10.93
CA GLN A 102 -14.66 -4.55 12.28
C GLN A 102 -14.39 -6.08 12.30
N ASP A 103 -14.99 -6.82 13.22
CA ASP A 103 -14.58 -8.20 13.48
C ASP A 103 -15.19 -9.16 12.45
N GLY A 104 -14.42 -9.65 11.48
CA GLY A 104 -14.85 -10.71 10.56
C GLY A 104 -14.16 -10.60 9.21
N ASP A 105 -14.48 -11.49 8.26
CA ASP A 105 -13.95 -11.34 6.90
C ASP A 105 -14.97 -10.51 6.07
N ASP A 106 -14.67 -9.23 5.88
CA ASP A 106 -15.59 -8.24 5.34
C ASP A 106 -15.38 -7.96 3.85
N THR A 107 -16.42 -7.42 3.21
CA THR A 107 -16.33 -6.86 1.86
C THR A 107 -16.89 -5.45 1.86
N ILE A 108 -16.01 -4.48 1.62
CA ILE A 108 -16.35 -3.06 1.66
C ILE A 108 -16.07 -2.42 0.30
N VAL A 109 -17.04 -1.65 -0.19
CA VAL A 109 -16.94 -0.84 -1.41
C VAL A 109 -17.27 0.61 -1.05
N GLY A 110 -16.33 1.52 -1.26
CA GLY A 110 -16.52 2.98 -1.11
C GLY A 110 -17.52 3.51 -2.12
N GLY A 111 -17.17 3.41 -3.39
CA GLY A 111 -18.03 3.80 -4.49
C GLY A 111 -17.48 5.03 -5.21
N ALA A 112 -18.14 6.17 -5.09
CA ALA A 112 -17.77 7.39 -5.77
C ALA A 112 -17.66 8.57 -4.81
N GLY A 113 -16.50 9.21 -4.81
CA GLY A 113 -16.08 10.31 -3.94
C GLY A 113 -14.86 9.87 -3.13
N ASP A 114 -14.32 10.77 -2.29
CA ASP A 114 -13.10 10.46 -1.55
C ASP A 114 -13.47 9.72 -0.24
N ASP A 115 -13.34 8.40 -0.23
CA ASP A 115 -13.80 7.51 0.83
C ASP A 115 -12.72 7.17 1.87
N SER A 116 -13.16 6.84 3.08
CA SER A 116 -12.30 6.33 4.16
C SER A 116 -12.79 4.94 4.55
N ILE A 117 -12.01 3.92 4.25
CA ILE A 117 -12.34 2.51 4.48
C ILE A 117 -11.38 1.91 5.51
N GLY A 118 -11.94 1.23 6.50
CA GLY A 118 -11.17 0.60 7.56
C GLY A 118 -10.58 1.60 8.55
N GLY A 119 -9.65 1.09 9.37
CA GLY A 119 -9.01 1.82 10.46
C GLY A 119 -9.86 1.85 11.74
N THR A 120 -9.20 1.82 12.89
CA THR A 120 -9.92 1.55 14.16
C THR A 120 -10.72 2.76 14.69
N LEU A 121 -11.97 2.53 15.08
CA LEU A 121 -12.70 3.40 16.01
C LEU A 121 -12.23 3.19 17.46
N LEU A 122 -11.71 2.00 17.79
CA LEU A 122 -11.20 1.62 19.12
C LEU A 122 -10.10 0.54 19.00
N LEU A 123 -9.04 0.69 19.81
CA LEU A 123 -7.99 -0.28 20.17
C LEU A 123 -8.06 -1.69 19.51
N ASP A 124 -7.67 -1.77 18.23
CA ASP A 124 -6.74 -2.76 17.68
C ASP A 124 -6.96 -4.23 18.10
N THR A 125 -8.17 -4.73 17.88
CA THR A 125 -8.46 -6.17 17.93
C THR A 125 -9.25 -6.68 16.73
N GLU A 126 -9.43 -5.83 15.70
CA GLU A 126 -10.03 -6.21 14.42
C GLU A 126 -9.24 -7.40 13.88
N VAL A 127 -9.92 -8.47 13.47
CA VAL A 127 -9.27 -9.66 12.90
C VAL A 127 -10.16 -10.14 11.76
N GLY A 128 -9.64 -10.05 10.54
CA GLY A 128 -10.41 -10.32 9.35
C GLY A 128 -9.51 -10.46 8.14
N ASN A 129 -9.86 -11.29 7.17
CA ASN A 129 -9.23 -11.22 5.85
C ASN A 129 -10.17 -10.47 4.92
N ASP A 130 -9.96 -9.18 4.75
CA ASP A 130 -10.93 -8.27 4.16
C ASP A 130 -10.72 -8.05 2.67
N SER A 131 -11.82 -7.65 2.01
CA SER A 131 -11.81 -7.19 0.62
C SER A 131 -12.27 -5.74 0.57
N LEU A 132 -11.32 -4.83 0.48
CA LEU A 132 -11.54 -3.38 0.54
C LEU A 132 -11.34 -2.74 -0.83
N ILE A 133 -12.34 -1.98 -1.30
CA ILE A 133 -12.35 -1.34 -2.62
C ILE A 133 -12.74 0.13 -2.46
N GLY A 134 -11.86 1.07 -2.81
CA GLY A 134 -12.12 2.51 -2.79
C GLY A 134 -13.15 2.90 -3.86
N GLY A 135 -12.74 2.90 -5.12
CA GLY A 135 -13.63 3.19 -6.25
C GLY A 135 -13.17 4.38 -7.06
N ASP A 136 -14.04 5.37 -7.24
CA ASP A 136 -13.72 6.63 -7.92
C ASP A 136 -13.46 7.72 -6.86
N GLY A 137 -12.24 8.22 -6.70
CA GLY A 137 -11.94 9.23 -5.67
C GLY A 137 -10.50 9.17 -5.23
N ASN A 138 -10.11 10.02 -4.27
CA ASN A 138 -8.83 9.86 -3.59
C ASN A 138 -9.09 9.19 -2.25
N ASP A 139 -9.02 7.87 -2.25
CA ASP A 139 -9.49 7.05 -1.16
C ASP A 139 -8.38 6.82 -0.13
N THR A 140 -8.77 6.62 1.13
CA THR A 140 -7.88 6.19 2.20
C THR A 140 -8.36 4.85 2.72
N ILE A 141 -7.53 3.82 2.59
CA ILE A 141 -7.87 2.46 2.98
C ILE A 141 -6.82 1.90 3.94
N ASP A 142 -7.26 1.29 5.03
CA ASP A 142 -6.43 0.62 6.04
C ASP A 142 -6.99 -0.79 6.31
N GLY A 143 -6.25 -1.83 5.90
CA GLY A 143 -6.62 -3.24 6.04
C GLY A 143 -6.56 -3.77 7.48
N SER A 144 -5.80 -3.10 8.36
CA SER A 144 -5.66 -3.47 9.77
C SER A 144 -4.95 -4.82 10.01
N PHE A 145 -5.59 -5.84 10.57
CA PHE A 145 -4.97 -7.16 10.76
C PHE A 145 -5.64 -8.23 9.91
N GLY A 146 -4.81 -9.05 9.28
CA GLY A 146 -5.21 -10.22 8.53
C GLY A 146 -4.57 -10.21 7.15
N ASP A 147 -4.92 -11.20 6.33
CA ASP A 147 -4.42 -11.28 4.97
C ASP A 147 -5.44 -10.58 4.04
N ASP A 148 -5.21 -9.29 3.75
CA ASP A 148 -6.20 -8.42 3.12
C ASP A 148 -6.02 -8.27 1.60
N ILE A 149 -7.11 -7.92 0.93
CA ILE A 149 -7.14 -7.50 -0.47
C ILE A 149 -7.62 -6.06 -0.55
N VAL A 150 -6.70 -5.16 -0.88
CA VAL A 150 -6.95 -3.71 -0.95
C VAL A 150 -6.84 -3.23 -2.39
N ARG A 151 -7.84 -2.48 -2.87
CA ARG A 151 -7.84 -1.86 -4.20
C ARG A 151 -8.27 -0.40 -4.14
N GLY A 152 -7.41 0.52 -4.57
CA GLY A 152 -7.70 1.96 -4.64
C GLY A 152 -8.74 2.28 -5.69
N GLY A 153 -8.37 2.19 -6.97
CA GLY A 153 -9.29 2.38 -8.08
C GLY A 153 -8.88 3.55 -8.97
N ASN A 154 -9.72 4.56 -9.12
CA ASN A 154 -9.40 5.76 -9.88
C ASN A 154 -9.17 6.93 -8.94
N GLY A 155 -8.03 7.60 -9.04
CA GLY A 155 -7.66 8.78 -8.26
C GLY A 155 -6.42 8.49 -7.45
N ASN A 156 -5.98 9.43 -6.62
CA ASN A 156 -4.71 9.31 -5.91
C ASN A 156 -4.97 8.74 -4.52
N ASP A 157 -4.74 7.44 -4.37
CA ASP A 157 -5.16 6.70 -3.19
C ASP A 157 -4.04 6.56 -2.16
N SER A 158 -4.43 6.36 -0.91
CA SER A 158 -3.53 6.04 0.21
C SER A 158 -3.96 4.70 0.80
N LEU A 159 -3.18 3.66 0.53
CA LEU A 159 -3.50 2.27 0.83
C LEU A 159 -2.50 1.69 1.83
N LEU A 160 -3.01 1.16 2.93
CA LEU A 160 -2.24 0.45 3.96
C LEU A 160 -2.76 -0.98 4.06
N GLY A 161 -1.87 -1.97 3.93
CA GLY A 161 -2.18 -3.38 4.15
C GLY A 161 -2.41 -3.63 5.63
N GLY A 162 -1.33 -3.51 6.42
CA GLY A 162 -1.40 -3.62 7.87
C GLY A 162 -0.55 -4.77 8.36
N ASP A 163 -1.10 -5.62 9.23
CA ASP A 163 -0.43 -6.81 9.74
C ASP A 163 -0.98 -8.06 9.02
N GLY A 164 -0.17 -8.72 8.20
CA GLY A 164 -0.55 -9.97 7.54
C GLY A 164 0.08 -10.09 6.16
N THR A 165 -0.43 -10.99 5.31
CA THR A 165 0.07 -11.14 3.94
C THR A 165 -0.90 -10.49 2.98
N ASP A 166 -0.62 -9.25 2.60
CA ASP A 166 -1.58 -8.40 1.91
C ASP A 166 -1.37 -8.35 0.40
N VAL A 167 -2.47 -8.10 -0.32
CA VAL A 167 -2.46 -7.81 -1.76
C VAL A 167 -3.05 -6.44 -1.99
N ILE A 168 -2.19 -5.49 -2.38
CA ILE A 168 -2.56 -4.08 -2.54
C ILE A 168 -2.38 -3.65 -4.00
N ASN A 169 -3.40 -3.01 -4.57
CA ASN A 169 -3.39 -2.50 -5.94
C ASN A 169 -3.90 -1.06 -6.00
N GLY A 170 -3.05 -0.10 -6.40
CA GLY A 170 -3.41 1.31 -6.59
C GLY A 170 -4.36 1.54 -7.77
N ASP A 171 -4.15 0.77 -8.84
CA ASP A 171 -4.84 0.92 -10.14
C ASP A 171 -4.44 2.21 -10.88
N ALA A 172 -5.23 3.27 -10.83
CA ALA A 172 -5.06 4.44 -11.68
C ALA A 172 -4.99 5.74 -10.88
N GLY A 173 -3.80 6.34 -10.83
CA GLY A 173 -3.57 7.61 -10.18
C GLY A 173 -2.17 7.63 -9.58
N ALA A 174 -1.81 8.71 -8.89
CA ALA A 174 -0.52 8.77 -8.21
C ALA A 174 -0.69 8.31 -6.77
N ASP A 175 -0.46 7.02 -6.55
CA ASP A 175 -0.87 6.32 -5.34
C ASP A 175 0.26 6.20 -4.31
N PHE A 176 -0.13 6.06 -3.05
CA PHE A 176 0.75 5.67 -1.95
C PHE A 176 0.31 4.32 -1.39
N LEU A 177 1.20 3.34 -1.43
CA LEU A 177 0.96 1.98 -0.93
C LEU A 177 2.01 1.64 0.15
N SER A 178 1.57 1.07 1.27
CA SER A 178 2.44 0.47 2.30
C SER A 178 1.91 -0.91 2.70
N GLY A 179 2.78 -1.92 2.66
CA GLY A 179 2.49 -3.29 3.11
C GLY A 179 2.43 -3.39 4.63
N SER A 180 3.33 -2.67 5.31
CA SER A 180 3.51 -2.69 6.77
C SER A 180 4.18 -3.95 7.31
N THR A 181 3.46 -4.98 7.77
CA THR A 181 4.12 -6.18 8.31
C THR A 181 3.61 -7.46 7.67
N GLY A 182 4.54 -8.28 7.19
CA GLY A 182 4.28 -9.55 6.54
C GLY A 182 4.83 -9.58 5.12
N ASP A 183 4.58 -10.66 4.38
CA ASP A 183 5.17 -10.83 3.04
C ASP A 183 4.17 -10.31 1.98
N ASP A 184 4.24 -9.03 1.63
CA ASP A 184 3.18 -8.34 0.90
C ASP A 184 3.36 -8.30 -0.62
N SER A 185 2.27 -8.07 -1.35
CA SER A 185 2.27 -7.87 -2.81
C SER A 185 1.62 -6.54 -3.17
N LEU A 186 2.45 -5.56 -3.56
CA LEU A 186 2.04 -4.21 -3.92
C LEU A 186 2.16 -3.97 -5.43
N ASN A 187 1.13 -3.39 -6.03
CA ASN A 187 1.11 -2.95 -7.42
C ASN A 187 0.63 -1.49 -7.52
N GLY A 188 1.49 -0.58 -7.98
CA GLY A 188 1.16 0.85 -8.15
C GLY A 188 0.13 1.04 -9.25
N GLY A 189 0.44 0.56 -10.46
CA GLY A 189 -0.49 0.54 -11.58
C GLY A 189 -0.09 1.58 -12.63
N THR A 190 -0.82 2.68 -12.74
CA THR A 190 -0.53 3.73 -13.72
C THR A 190 -0.38 5.09 -13.09
N GLU A 191 0.53 5.89 -13.64
CA GLU A 191 0.99 7.19 -13.13
C GLU A 191 2.12 7.03 -12.11
N ASN A 192 2.48 8.04 -11.33
CA ASN A 192 3.72 7.98 -10.54
C ASN A 192 3.40 7.57 -9.11
N ASP A 193 3.79 6.37 -8.73
CA ASP A 193 3.40 5.74 -7.47
C ASP A 193 4.54 5.73 -6.45
N THR A 194 4.18 5.60 -5.18
CA THR A 194 5.13 5.37 -4.08
C THR A 194 4.73 4.11 -3.32
N LEU A 195 5.59 3.09 -3.36
CA LEU A 195 5.37 1.79 -2.73
C LEU A 195 6.39 1.56 -1.61
N GLN A 196 5.93 1.07 -0.47
CA GLN A 196 6.72 0.69 0.70
C GLN A 196 6.36 -0.75 1.11
N GLY A 197 7.31 -1.69 1.04
CA GLY A 197 7.10 -3.06 1.54
C GLY A 197 7.08 -3.10 3.07
N ASP A 198 8.03 -2.40 3.68
CA ASP A 198 8.23 -2.29 5.14
C ASP A 198 8.85 -3.56 5.75
N LEU A 199 8.13 -4.37 6.54
CA LEU A 199 8.71 -5.54 7.20
C LEU A 199 8.26 -6.84 6.54
N GLY A 200 9.16 -7.52 5.81
CA GLY A 200 8.88 -8.86 5.28
C GLY A 200 9.58 -9.10 3.96
N ASN A 201 9.27 -10.21 3.27
CA ASN A 201 9.81 -10.45 1.94
C ASN A 201 8.77 -10.03 0.91
N ASP A 202 8.86 -8.79 0.48
CA ASP A 202 7.80 -8.14 -0.28
C ASP A 202 8.00 -8.24 -1.79
N PHE A 203 6.89 -8.16 -2.51
CA PHE A 203 6.86 -8.02 -3.96
C PHE A 203 6.25 -6.66 -4.34
N LEU A 204 7.05 -5.78 -4.93
CA LEU A 204 6.62 -4.45 -5.37
C LEU A 204 6.72 -4.34 -6.90
N ASP A 205 5.63 -3.95 -7.56
CA ASP A 205 5.56 -3.63 -8.98
C ASP A 205 5.04 -2.20 -9.16
N GLY A 206 5.87 -1.28 -9.67
CA GLY A 206 5.49 0.12 -9.91
C GLY A 206 4.47 0.24 -11.05
N GLY A 207 4.56 -0.63 -12.07
CA GLY A 207 3.68 -0.58 -13.22
C GLY A 207 4.18 0.40 -14.29
N THR A 208 3.41 1.44 -14.59
CA THR A 208 3.82 2.47 -15.57
C THR A 208 3.82 3.84 -14.91
N GLY A 209 4.92 4.55 -14.95
CA GLY A 209 5.08 5.68 -14.06
C GLY A 209 6.52 6.15 -13.95
N ASN A 210 6.78 7.09 -13.07
CA ASN A 210 8.14 7.29 -12.55
C ASN A 210 8.01 7.01 -11.06
N ASP A 211 8.24 5.76 -10.71
CA ASP A 211 7.78 5.21 -9.44
C ASP A 211 8.89 5.24 -8.40
N ILE A 212 8.51 5.28 -7.12
CA ILE A 212 9.42 5.15 -5.99
C ILE A 212 9.09 3.87 -5.26
N LEU A 213 9.99 2.90 -5.30
CA LEU A 213 9.81 1.62 -4.62
C LEU A 213 10.85 1.50 -3.51
N ASN A 214 10.39 1.26 -2.29
CA ASN A 214 11.23 0.93 -1.15
C ASN A 214 10.84 -0.46 -0.62
N GLY A 215 11.76 -1.42 -0.66
CA GLY A 215 11.55 -2.77 -0.15
C GLY A 215 11.33 -2.73 1.35
N GLY A 216 12.39 -2.42 2.11
CA GLY A 216 12.29 -2.24 3.55
C GLY A 216 13.30 -3.10 4.27
N ASP A 217 12.85 -3.86 5.27
CA ASP A 217 13.66 -4.89 5.91
C ASP A 217 13.35 -6.25 5.28
N ASP A 218 14.32 -7.18 5.31
CA ASP A 218 14.24 -8.54 4.74
C ASP A 218 14.45 -8.56 3.21
N ASN A 219 14.11 -9.64 2.48
CA ASN A 219 14.56 -9.80 1.08
C ASN A 219 13.44 -9.58 0.08
N ASP A 220 13.53 -8.48 -0.65
CA ASP A 220 12.43 -8.01 -1.47
C ASP A 220 12.64 -8.24 -2.97
N ILE A 221 11.55 -8.15 -3.72
CA ILE A 221 11.54 -8.15 -5.18
C ILE A 221 10.88 -6.87 -5.67
N LEU A 222 11.67 -5.96 -6.24
CA LEU A 222 11.21 -4.68 -6.77
C LEU A 222 11.26 -4.69 -8.30
N ARG A 223 10.17 -4.25 -8.93
CA ARG A 223 10.06 -4.02 -10.38
C ARG A 223 9.56 -2.60 -10.63
N GLY A 224 10.40 -1.74 -11.23
CA GLY A 224 9.98 -0.39 -11.62
C GLY A 224 8.91 -0.43 -12.71
N GLY A 225 9.20 -1.18 -13.78
CA GLY A 225 8.25 -1.41 -14.85
C GLY A 225 8.53 -0.48 -16.02
N GLY A 226 7.69 0.52 -16.24
CA GLY A 226 7.83 1.45 -17.36
C GLY A 226 7.89 2.90 -16.93
N GLY A 227 9.04 3.54 -17.12
CA GLY A 227 9.32 4.95 -16.98
C GLY A 227 10.61 5.13 -16.19
N ASN A 228 10.79 6.21 -15.43
CA ASN A 228 12.08 6.47 -14.78
C ASN A 228 11.97 6.25 -13.28
N ASP A 229 12.32 5.05 -12.85
CA ASP A 229 11.97 4.59 -11.51
C ASP A 229 13.12 4.80 -10.52
N ASN A 230 12.80 4.81 -9.24
CA ASN A 230 13.77 4.82 -8.15
C ASN A 230 13.52 3.63 -7.23
N LEU A 231 14.43 2.65 -7.30
CA LEU A 231 14.36 1.41 -6.54
C LEU A 231 15.33 1.49 -5.36
N ILE A 232 14.81 1.30 -4.16
CA ILE A 232 15.54 1.28 -2.89
C ILE A 232 15.29 -0.09 -2.26
N GLY A 233 16.27 -0.99 -2.30
CA GLY A 233 16.14 -2.30 -1.63
C GLY A 233 16.05 -2.18 -0.11
N SER A 234 16.87 -1.29 0.46
CA SER A 234 17.05 -1.13 1.91
C SER A 234 17.70 -2.37 2.53
N ALA A 235 17.26 -2.86 3.68
CA ALA A 235 17.99 -3.86 4.46
C ALA A 235 17.64 -5.29 4.02
N GLY A 236 18.37 -5.83 3.06
CA GLY A 236 18.01 -7.09 2.44
C GLY A 236 19.05 -7.63 1.48
N SER A 237 18.81 -8.82 0.95
CA SER A 237 19.45 -9.24 -0.30
C SER A 237 18.40 -9.23 -1.39
N ASP A 238 18.18 -8.04 -1.95
CA ASP A 238 16.99 -7.76 -2.75
C ASP A 238 17.18 -8.13 -4.22
N THR A 239 16.09 -8.27 -4.95
CA THR A 239 16.08 -8.42 -6.41
C THR A 239 15.45 -7.21 -7.06
N LEU A 240 16.27 -6.40 -7.74
CA LEU A 240 15.86 -5.13 -8.31
C LEU A 240 15.83 -5.21 -9.83
N THR A 241 14.72 -4.81 -10.44
CA THR A 241 14.53 -4.77 -11.90
C THR A 241 13.99 -3.41 -12.28
N GLY A 242 14.77 -2.60 -13.00
CA GLY A 242 14.36 -1.26 -13.40
C GLY A 242 13.24 -1.31 -14.44
N GLY A 243 13.48 -2.05 -15.51
CA GLY A 243 12.54 -2.18 -16.62
C GLY A 243 12.86 -1.22 -17.77
N ILE A 244 11.84 -0.52 -18.27
CA ILE A 244 11.97 0.39 -19.41
C ILE A 244 12.08 1.82 -18.90
N GLY A 245 13.25 2.42 -19.07
CA GLY A 245 13.43 3.86 -18.94
C GLY A 245 14.79 4.16 -18.31
N VAL A 246 14.90 5.27 -17.58
CA VAL A 246 16.14 5.74 -16.96
C VAL A 246 16.01 5.53 -15.45
N ASP A 247 16.46 4.37 -14.98
CA ASP A 247 16.18 3.94 -13.61
C ASP A 247 17.32 4.26 -12.65
N ASN A 248 16.97 4.48 -11.39
CA ASN A 248 17.91 4.68 -10.30
C ASN A 248 17.84 3.50 -9.33
N PHE A 249 18.99 2.88 -9.07
CA PHE A 249 19.17 1.88 -8.03
C PHE A 249 19.88 2.53 -6.85
N THR A 250 19.15 2.77 -5.77
CA THR A 250 19.59 3.61 -4.65
C THR A 250 20.02 2.79 -3.45
N PHE A 251 21.26 3.02 -3.00
CA PHE A 251 21.86 2.40 -1.83
C PHE A 251 22.12 3.47 -0.77
N ASN A 252 21.55 3.29 0.42
CA ASN A 252 21.67 4.25 1.51
C ASN A 252 22.88 3.94 2.41
N ALA A 253 23.34 2.69 2.48
CA ALA A 253 24.49 2.28 3.27
C ALA A 253 25.20 1.05 2.68
N SER A 254 26.49 0.88 3.01
CA SER A 254 27.26 -0.29 2.55
C SER A 254 26.99 -1.56 3.38
N THR A 255 25.98 -1.55 4.24
CA THR A 255 25.64 -2.63 5.19
C THR A 255 24.20 -3.13 5.03
N GLU A 256 23.52 -2.67 3.98
CA GLU A 256 22.14 -3.00 3.64
C GLU A 256 21.99 -4.45 3.17
N GLY A 257 23.02 -4.99 2.52
CA GLY A 257 23.10 -6.39 2.13
C GLY A 257 23.70 -6.47 0.74
N ILE A 258 23.33 -7.48 -0.05
CA ILE A 258 23.87 -7.65 -1.41
C ILE A 258 22.72 -7.84 -2.38
N ASP A 259 22.38 -6.75 -3.06
CA ASP A 259 21.24 -6.74 -3.99
C ASP A 259 21.63 -7.33 -5.34
N ASN A 260 20.67 -7.89 -6.04
CA ASN A 260 20.80 -8.39 -7.39
C ASN A 260 20.01 -7.50 -8.35
N ILE A 261 20.73 -6.66 -9.10
CA ILE A 261 20.16 -5.86 -10.17
C ILE A 261 20.09 -6.71 -11.44
N THR A 262 18.88 -6.94 -11.96
CA THR A 262 18.64 -7.98 -12.97
C THR A 262 18.83 -7.52 -14.41
N ASP A 263 18.69 -6.22 -14.69
CA ASP A 263 18.59 -5.70 -16.06
C ASP A 263 19.36 -4.39 -16.35
N PHE A 264 20.29 -4.00 -15.47
CA PHE A 264 21.05 -2.74 -15.57
C PHE A 264 21.54 -2.37 -17.00
N SER A 265 21.05 -1.24 -17.51
CA SER A 265 21.42 -0.59 -18.76
C SER A 265 22.49 0.48 -18.54
N ILE A 266 23.69 0.29 -19.10
CA ILE A 266 24.77 1.30 -19.06
C ILE A 266 24.47 2.58 -19.85
N VAL A 267 23.34 2.63 -20.57
CA VAL A 267 22.93 3.79 -21.36
C VAL A 267 21.93 4.64 -20.58
N ASP A 268 21.07 3.99 -19.81
CA ASP A 268 19.90 4.62 -19.22
C ASP A 268 20.01 4.66 -17.69
N ASP A 269 20.53 3.63 -17.04
CA ASP A 269 20.40 3.48 -15.58
C ASP A 269 21.55 4.09 -14.79
N THR A 270 21.29 4.38 -13.52
CA THR A 270 22.25 4.94 -12.58
C THR A 270 22.21 4.21 -11.24
N ILE A 271 23.39 3.91 -10.69
CA ILE A 271 23.56 3.48 -9.31
C ILE A 271 23.75 4.74 -8.45
N GLN A 272 22.84 4.98 -7.52
CA GLN A 272 22.91 6.10 -6.58
C GLN A 272 23.37 5.62 -5.21
N VAL A 273 24.31 6.34 -4.60
CA VAL A 273 24.86 5.97 -3.28
C VAL A 273 24.88 7.17 -2.34
N SER A 274 24.42 6.96 -1.10
CA SER A 274 24.40 8.01 -0.07
C SER A 274 25.81 8.30 0.45
N ALA A 275 26.27 9.55 0.35
CA ALA A 275 27.54 9.97 0.94
C ALA A 275 27.58 9.75 2.46
N ALA A 276 26.43 9.94 3.12
CA ALA A 276 26.31 9.86 4.56
C ALA A 276 26.40 8.42 5.07
N GLY A 277 25.69 7.48 4.44
CA GLY A 277 25.68 6.09 4.90
C GLY A 277 26.88 5.27 4.42
N PHE A 278 27.49 5.61 3.28
CA PHE A 278 28.76 4.99 2.85
C PHE A 278 29.99 5.63 3.52
N GLY A 279 29.91 6.89 3.93
CA GLY A 279 30.98 7.60 4.62
C GLY A 279 32.26 7.72 3.79
N GLY A 280 33.42 7.56 4.42
CA GLY A 280 34.70 7.48 3.70
C GLY A 280 35.18 8.77 3.02
N GLY A 281 34.53 9.92 3.25
CA GLY A 281 34.86 11.17 2.58
C GLY A 281 34.33 11.27 1.15
N LEU A 282 33.30 10.47 0.80
CA LEU A 282 32.52 10.68 -0.40
C LEU A 282 31.88 12.08 -0.40
N THR A 283 31.77 12.66 -1.58
CA THR A 283 31.15 13.98 -1.80
C THR A 283 30.08 13.85 -2.86
N ALA A 284 28.92 14.47 -2.64
CA ALA A 284 27.82 14.46 -3.59
C ALA A 284 28.27 14.91 -4.99
N GLY A 285 27.79 14.19 -6.01
CA GLY A 285 28.12 14.35 -7.41
C GLY A 285 28.79 13.12 -8.02
N ALA A 286 29.34 13.32 -9.22
CA ALA A 286 30.02 12.27 -9.97
C ALA A 286 31.34 11.85 -9.30
N ILE A 287 31.60 10.55 -9.25
CA ILE A 287 32.86 10.02 -8.72
C ILE A 287 34.03 10.24 -9.70
N THR A 288 35.23 10.40 -9.15
CA THR A 288 36.45 10.62 -9.92
C THR A 288 37.00 9.32 -10.50
N VAL A 289 37.88 9.43 -11.51
CA VAL A 289 38.58 8.26 -12.09
C VAL A 289 39.39 7.49 -11.05
N ALA A 290 39.91 8.17 -10.03
CA ALA A 290 40.68 7.53 -8.96
C ALA A 290 39.81 6.76 -7.96
N GLN A 291 38.50 7.00 -7.95
CA GLN A 291 37.57 6.35 -7.01
C GLN A 291 36.91 5.10 -7.59
N PHE A 292 37.11 4.81 -8.87
CA PHE A 292 36.49 3.68 -9.54
C PHE A 292 37.54 2.79 -10.20
N PHE A 293 37.51 1.50 -9.88
CA PHE A 293 38.42 0.50 -10.42
C PHE A 293 37.66 -0.73 -10.96
N VAL A 294 38.10 -1.26 -12.09
CA VAL A 294 37.57 -2.52 -12.63
C VAL A 294 38.56 -3.63 -12.32
N GLY A 295 38.16 -4.55 -11.45
CA GLY A 295 38.96 -5.66 -10.96
C GLY A 295 38.28 -6.38 -9.80
N SER A 296 38.92 -7.43 -9.30
CA SER A 296 38.37 -8.24 -8.20
C SER A 296 38.66 -7.66 -6.80
N LEU A 297 39.65 -6.77 -6.70
CA LEU A 297 40.09 -6.14 -5.46
C LEU A 297 40.51 -4.69 -5.73
N ALA A 298 40.35 -3.82 -4.73
CA ALA A 298 40.92 -2.47 -4.75
C ALA A 298 42.44 -2.50 -5.07
N ASN A 299 42.86 -1.66 -5.99
CA ASN A 299 44.24 -1.58 -6.48
C ASN A 299 45.07 -0.59 -5.65
N ASP A 300 44.47 0.50 -5.19
CA ASP A 300 45.07 1.42 -4.23
C ASP A 300 44.05 1.98 -3.23
N ALA A 301 44.52 2.86 -2.35
CA ALA A 301 43.72 3.46 -1.27
C ALA A 301 42.72 4.55 -1.76
N SER A 302 42.80 4.96 -3.02
CA SER A 302 41.86 5.93 -3.59
C SER A 302 40.63 5.28 -4.20
N ASP A 303 40.74 4.00 -4.59
CA ASP A 303 39.61 3.22 -5.07
C ASP A 303 38.53 3.14 -3.99
N ARG A 304 37.31 3.55 -4.34
CA ARG A 304 36.14 3.46 -3.46
C ARG A 304 35.15 2.44 -3.96
N PHE A 305 34.94 2.41 -5.28
CA PHE A 305 34.06 1.49 -5.96
C PHE A 305 34.90 0.56 -6.84
N ILE A 306 34.69 -0.75 -6.68
CA ILE A 306 35.45 -1.79 -7.36
C ILE A 306 34.46 -2.71 -8.06
N TYR A 307 34.56 -2.84 -9.38
CA TYR A 307 33.66 -3.69 -10.16
C TYR A 307 34.41 -4.92 -10.73
N ASP A 308 34.03 -6.11 -10.28
CA ASP A 308 34.52 -7.36 -10.84
C ASP A 308 33.67 -7.79 -12.03
N ALA A 309 34.03 -7.32 -13.22
CA ALA A 309 33.33 -7.64 -14.46
C ALA A 309 33.32 -9.15 -14.83
N SER A 310 34.13 -9.99 -14.17
CA SER A 310 34.12 -11.43 -14.42
C SER A 310 32.93 -12.14 -13.76
N ILE A 311 32.45 -11.59 -12.66
CA ILE A 311 31.32 -12.13 -11.88
C ILE A 311 30.16 -11.15 -11.74
N GLY A 312 30.33 -9.89 -12.13
CA GLY A 312 29.29 -8.85 -12.11
C GLY A 312 29.10 -8.15 -10.76
N THR A 313 29.99 -8.35 -9.79
CA THR A 313 29.84 -7.81 -8.44
C THR A 313 30.45 -6.42 -8.30
N LEU A 314 29.69 -5.48 -7.74
CA LEU A 314 30.16 -4.17 -7.29
C LEU A 314 30.49 -4.22 -5.80
N TYR A 315 31.69 -3.77 -5.48
CA TYR A 315 32.21 -3.67 -4.12
C TYR A 315 32.45 -2.21 -3.75
N PHE A 316 32.37 -1.93 -2.45
CA PHE A 316 32.77 -0.68 -1.84
C PHE A 316 33.93 -0.88 -0.85
N ASP A 317 35.03 -0.15 -1.02
CA ASP A 317 36.09 -0.07 -0.01
C ASP A 317 35.67 0.91 1.08
N VAL A 318 35.29 0.39 2.26
CA VAL A 318 34.76 1.19 3.38
C VAL A 318 35.87 2.01 4.05
N ASP A 319 37.05 1.42 4.26
CA ASP A 319 38.12 2.04 5.03
C ASP A 319 39.09 2.87 4.18
N GLY A 320 39.02 2.74 2.85
CA GLY A 320 39.84 3.50 1.90
C GLY A 320 41.32 3.18 2.06
N THR A 321 41.65 1.97 2.52
CA THR A 321 43.04 1.51 2.69
C THR A 321 43.45 0.49 1.62
N GLY A 322 42.55 0.12 0.70
CA GLY A 322 42.77 -0.84 -0.38
C GLY A 322 42.18 -2.22 -0.09
N SER A 323 42.82 -3.28 -0.65
CA SER A 323 42.23 -4.62 -0.85
C SER A 323 41.80 -5.44 0.38
N ALA A 324 41.86 -4.90 1.61
CA ALA A 324 41.67 -5.69 2.83
C ALA A 324 40.24 -5.64 3.41
N SER A 325 39.41 -4.67 3.01
CA SER A 325 38.12 -4.38 3.68
C SER A 325 36.98 -3.99 2.73
N GLN A 326 37.04 -4.40 1.45
CA GLN A 326 35.92 -4.15 0.54
C GLN A 326 34.70 -5.01 0.89
N VAL A 327 33.51 -4.44 0.81
CA VAL A 327 32.23 -5.13 1.00
C VAL A 327 31.49 -5.20 -0.33
N ALA A 328 30.83 -6.31 -0.63
CA ALA A 328 29.94 -6.38 -1.77
C ALA A 328 28.67 -5.59 -1.45
N ILE A 329 28.18 -4.81 -2.41
CA ILE A 329 26.95 -4.03 -2.26
C ILE A 329 25.91 -4.41 -3.31
N ALA A 330 26.33 -4.86 -4.50
CA ALA A 330 25.42 -5.26 -5.54
C ALA A 330 26.03 -6.30 -6.47
N GLN A 331 25.17 -7.12 -7.05
CA GLN A 331 25.41 -8.07 -8.12
C GLN A 331 24.64 -7.60 -9.35
N LEU A 332 25.34 -7.30 -10.44
CA LEU A 332 24.72 -6.88 -11.69
C LEU A 332 24.66 -8.07 -12.66
N SER A 333 23.45 -8.48 -12.99
CA SER A 333 23.22 -9.59 -13.92
C SER A 333 23.70 -9.24 -15.34
N GLY A 334 24.27 -10.23 -16.03
CA GLY A 334 24.81 -10.04 -17.38
C GLY A 334 26.19 -9.37 -17.46
N ASN A 335 26.77 -9.00 -16.31
CA ASN A 335 28.09 -8.38 -16.17
C ASN A 335 28.28 -7.15 -17.09
N PRO A 336 27.39 -6.13 -17.01
CA PRO A 336 27.48 -4.94 -17.84
C PRO A 336 28.82 -4.23 -17.67
N ALA A 337 29.29 -3.57 -18.73
CA ALA A 337 30.55 -2.85 -18.72
C ALA A 337 30.40 -1.46 -18.05
N ILE A 338 30.03 -1.45 -16.77
CA ILE A 338 29.80 -0.21 -16.03
C ILE A 338 31.09 0.60 -15.88
N THR A 339 30.90 1.90 -15.74
CA THR A 339 31.93 2.91 -15.59
C THR A 339 31.62 3.81 -14.41
N ARG A 340 32.58 4.64 -14.04
CA ARG A 340 32.40 5.67 -13.02
C ARG A 340 31.25 6.66 -13.28
N ASN A 341 30.77 6.77 -14.52
CA ASN A 341 29.68 7.69 -14.85
C ASN A 341 28.31 7.11 -14.52
N ASP A 342 28.24 5.79 -14.30
CA ASP A 342 27.00 5.06 -13.99
C ASP A 342 26.78 5.03 -12.46
N ILE A 343 27.66 5.68 -11.69
CA ILE A 343 27.61 5.78 -10.23
C ILE A 343 27.58 7.26 -9.84
N VAL A 344 26.56 7.65 -9.08
CA VAL A 344 26.38 9.01 -8.57
C VAL A 344 26.27 8.97 -7.05
N VAL A 345 27.00 9.88 -6.39
CA VAL A 345 26.88 10.08 -4.95
C VAL A 345 25.87 11.19 -4.67
N PHE A 346 24.97 11.02 -3.72
CA PHE A 346 24.06 12.08 -3.24
C PHE A 346 24.31 12.47 -1.78
#